data_AF-A0A345RCV8-F1
#
_entry.id   AF-A0A345RCV8-F1
#
_cell.length_a   1.000
_cell.length_b   1.000
_cell.length_c   1.000
_cell.angle_alpha   90.00
_cell.angle_beta   90.00
_cell.angle_gamma   90.00
#
_symmetry.space_group_name_H-M   'P 1'
#
loop_
_entity.id
_entity.type
_entity.pdbx_description
1 polymer ?
#
loop_
_entity_poly.entity_id
_entity_poly.type
_entity_poly.pdbx_seq_one_letter_code
_entity_poly.pdbx_strand_id
1 'polypeptide(L)'
;MPHYEYKVVPAPTKGLKARGLKTPESRFANALQHLMNDMGSDGWEFQRAETLPSRERSGLTSSVTTYRNVLVFRRARSGDLEEFKPVVLKMADDAEVAAPEPVTPAEPEVAQDPERPAGQPGATKMLSDNGVEELSEVAGMTEALKKRAGQKKPAE
;
A
#
# COMPACT_ATOMS: atom_id res chain seq x y z
N MET A 1 -31.23 9.26 -12.09
CA MET A 1 -30.05 9.28 -11.20
C MET A 1 -29.72 7.83 -10.90
N PRO A 2 -28.49 7.36 -11.14
CA PRO A 2 -28.16 5.96 -10.96
C PRO A 2 -28.35 5.55 -9.49
N HIS A 3 -29.08 4.46 -9.25
CA HIS A 3 -29.25 3.85 -7.95
C HIS A 3 -28.21 2.75 -7.76
N TYR A 4 -27.48 2.85 -6.65
CA TYR A 4 -26.46 1.88 -6.28
C TYR A 4 -26.92 0.99 -5.13
N GLU A 5 -26.61 -0.29 -5.23
CA GLU A 5 -26.56 -1.21 -4.11
C GLU A 5 -25.17 -1.10 -3.46
N TYR A 6 -25.11 -1.12 -2.13
CA TYR A 6 -23.85 -1.09 -1.38
C TYR A 6 -23.68 -2.35 -0.57
N LYS A 7 -22.45 -2.85 -0.52
CA LYS A 7 -22.03 -3.99 0.30
C LYS A 7 -20.83 -3.60 1.12
N VAL A 8 -20.88 -3.90 2.42
CA VAL A 8 -19.77 -3.63 3.36
C VAL A 8 -19.32 -4.97 3.92
N VAL A 9 -18.02 -5.25 3.78
CA VAL A 9 -17.41 -6.50 4.25
C VAL A 9 -16.24 -6.18 5.18
N PRO A 10 -15.97 -7.00 6.21
CA PRO A 10 -14.79 -6.81 7.05
C PRO A 10 -13.52 -6.97 6.21
N ALA A 11 -12.54 -6.10 6.43
CA ALA A 11 -11.24 -6.24 5.81
C ALA A 11 -10.53 -7.50 6.34
N PRO A 12 -9.76 -8.22 5.51
CA PRO A 12 -8.98 -9.36 5.96
C PRO A 12 -8.05 -8.95 7.10
N THR A 13 -8.03 -9.72 8.19
CA THR A 13 -7.11 -9.51 9.32
C THR A 13 -5.96 -10.52 9.33
N LYS A 14 -6.08 -11.59 8.53
CA LYS A 14 -5.11 -12.67 8.42
C LYS A 14 -4.75 -12.88 6.96
N GLY A 15 -3.48 -13.16 6.72
CA GLY A 15 -3.01 -13.51 5.39
C GLY A 15 -3.41 -14.93 4.98
N LEU A 16 -3.62 -15.12 3.68
CA LEU A 16 -3.93 -16.40 3.06
C LEU A 16 -2.65 -17.03 2.51
N LYS A 17 -2.33 -18.25 2.97
CA LYS A 17 -1.18 -19.00 2.46
C LYS A 17 -1.47 -19.48 1.03
N ALA A 18 -0.51 -19.27 0.14
CA ALA A 18 -0.51 -19.85 -1.20
C ALA A 18 0.91 -20.26 -1.59
N ARG A 19 1.02 -21.03 -2.68
CA ARG A 19 2.30 -21.51 -3.20
C ARG A 19 3.19 -20.32 -3.56
N GLY A 20 4.44 -20.33 -3.08
CA GLY A 20 5.40 -19.25 -3.32
C GLY A 20 5.33 -18.08 -2.33
N LEU A 21 4.27 -17.95 -1.52
CA LEU A 21 4.12 -16.85 -0.56
C LEU A 21 4.76 -17.17 0.80
N LYS A 22 6.00 -16.72 0.97
CA LYS A 22 6.80 -17.00 2.17
C LYS A 22 6.61 -15.97 3.28
N THR A 23 6.39 -14.70 2.95
CA THR A 23 6.32 -13.61 3.95
C THR A 23 4.88 -13.38 4.45
N PRO A 24 4.71 -12.82 5.67
CA PRO A 24 3.39 -12.42 6.18
C PRO A 24 2.69 -11.39 5.30
N GLU A 25 3.44 -10.42 4.78
CA GLU A 25 2.94 -9.36 3.89
C GLU A 25 2.37 -9.94 2.60
N SER A 26 3.10 -10.84 1.92
CA SER A 26 2.61 -11.46 0.68
C SER A 26 1.34 -12.27 0.91
N ARG A 27 1.20 -12.92 2.07
CA ARG A 27 -0.04 -13.64 2.44
C ARG A 27 -1.18 -12.68 2.70
N PHE A 28 -0.92 -11.54 3.33
CA PHE A 28 -1.93 -10.50 3.55
C PHE A 28 -2.42 -9.91 2.22
N ALA A 29 -1.50 -9.53 1.34
CA ALA A 29 -1.81 -9.05 0.00
C ALA A 29 -2.64 -10.07 -0.79
N ASN A 30 -2.29 -11.36 -0.69
CA ASN A 30 -3.05 -12.43 -1.33
C ASN A 30 -4.48 -12.56 -0.78
N ALA A 31 -4.67 -12.46 0.54
CA ALA A 31 -6.02 -12.48 1.14
C ALA A 31 -6.87 -11.30 0.65
N LEU A 32 -6.27 -10.11 0.58
CA LEU A 32 -6.94 -8.92 0.07
C LEU A 32 -7.29 -9.06 -1.42
N GLN A 33 -6.33 -9.51 -2.23
CA GLN A 33 -6.53 -9.75 -3.66
C GLN A 33 -7.67 -10.75 -3.91
N HIS A 34 -7.70 -11.87 -3.18
CA HIS A 34 -8.78 -12.84 -3.30
C HIS A 34 -10.15 -12.22 -3.01
N LEU A 35 -10.29 -11.51 -1.88
CA LEU A 35 -11.54 -10.84 -1.54
C LEU A 35 -11.98 -9.83 -2.60
N MET A 36 -11.03 -9.04 -3.13
CA MET A 36 -11.30 -8.04 -4.16
C MET A 36 -11.76 -8.69 -5.47
N ASN A 37 -11.11 -9.80 -5.86
CA ASN A 37 -11.47 -10.55 -7.06
C ASN A 37 -12.83 -11.24 -6.92
N ASP A 38 -13.15 -11.80 -5.75
CA ASP A 38 -14.44 -12.42 -5.47
C ASP A 38 -15.57 -11.38 -5.51
N MET A 39 -15.33 -10.18 -4.96
CA MET A 39 -16.32 -9.09 -5.07
C MET A 39 -16.44 -8.59 -6.52
N GLY A 40 -15.33 -8.46 -7.23
CA GLY A 40 -15.32 -8.04 -8.63
C GLY A 40 -16.03 -9.02 -9.55
N SER A 41 -15.89 -10.34 -9.34
CA SER A 41 -16.58 -11.37 -10.14
C SER A 41 -18.10 -11.36 -9.93
N ASP A 42 -18.55 -10.99 -8.72
CA ASP A 42 -19.96 -10.74 -8.37
C ASP A 42 -20.50 -9.38 -8.90
N GLY A 43 -19.66 -8.61 -9.60
CA GLY A 43 -19.99 -7.31 -10.19
C GLY A 43 -19.93 -6.15 -9.19
N TRP A 44 -19.28 -6.30 -8.05
CA TRP A 44 -19.08 -5.22 -7.08
C TRP A 44 -17.84 -4.39 -7.40
N GLU A 45 -18.00 -3.07 -7.38
CA GLU A 45 -16.95 -2.07 -7.56
C GLU A 45 -16.44 -1.60 -6.19
N PHE A 46 -15.13 -1.70 -5.96
CA PHE A 46 -14.50 -1.18 -4.75
C PHE A 46 -14.64 0.34 -4.68
N GLN A 47 -15.02 0.86 -3.51
CA GLN A 47 -15.14 2.31 -3.28
C GLN A 47 -14.04 2.81 -2.35
N ARG A 48 -13.93 2.22 -1.16
CA ARG A 48 -12.98 2.65 -0.13
C ARG A 48 -12.83 1.64 0.99
N ALA A 49 -11.76 1.80 1.77
CA ALA A 49 -11.57 1.16 3.06
C ALA A 49 -11.88 2.16 4.19
N GLU A 50 -12.55 1.71 5.24
CA GLU A 50 -12.95 2.54 6.38
C GLU A 50 -12.57 1.87 7.70
N THR A 51 -12.30 2.69 8.72
CA THR A 51 -11.99 2.22 10.08
C THR A 51 -13.00 2.82 11.05
N LEU A 52 -13.93 1.99 11.53
CA LEU A 52 -15.09 2.45 12.31
C LEU A 52 -15.10 1.86 13.73
N PRO A 53 -15.55 2.62 14.74
CA PRO A 53 -15.74 2.07 16.09
C PRO A 53 -16.96 1.14 16.14
N SER A 54 -16.76 -0.07 16.66
CA SER A 54 -17.79 -1.08 16.95
C SER A 54 -17.95 -1.22 18.46
N ARG A 55 -19.16 -1.05 18.99
CA ARG A 55 -19.44 -1.26 20.42
C ARG A 55 -19.88 -2.71 20.64
N GLU A 56 -19.05 -3.48 21.33
CA GLU A 56 -19.27 -4.90 21.59
C GLU A 56 -19.40 -5.13 23.11
N ARG A 57 -20.19 -6.13 23.53
CA ARG A 57 -20.31 -6.48 24.96
C ARG A 57 -19.00 -7.08 25.45
N SER A 58 -18.52 -6.59 26.59
CA SER A 58 -17.36 -7.13 27.31
C SER A 58 -17.82 -7.63 28.68
N GLY A 59 -17.54 -8.90 29.00
CA GLY A 59 -17.97 -9.50 30.27
C GLY A 59 -19.50 -9.51 30.50
N LEU A 60 -19.92 -9.42 31.77
CA LEU A 60 -21.33 -9.56 32.16
C LEU A 60 -22.14 -8.26 32.04
N THR A 61 -21.52 -7.09 32.25
CA THR A 61 -22.22 -5.80 32.32
C THR A 61 -21.54 -4.66 31.57
N SER A 62 -20.35 -4.83 30.99
CA SER A 62 -19.64 -3.74 30.32
C SER A 62 -19.72 -3.85 28.79
N SER A 63 -19.44 -2.74 28.12
CA SER A 63 -19.27 -2.67 26.66
C SER A 63 -17.92 -2.03 26.34
N VAL A 64 -17.23 -2.56 25.35
CA VAL A 64 -15.95 -2.02 24.86
C VAL A 64 -16.13 -1.52 23.43
N THR A 65 -15.48 -0.39 23.11
CA THR A 65 -15.39 0.10 21.73
C THR A 65 -14.14 -0.48 21.09
N THR A 66 -14.32 -1.22 19.98
CA THR A 66 -13.22 -1.78 19.17
C THR A 66 -13.27 -1.20 17.77
N TYR A 67 -12.14 -0.71 17.27
CA TYR A 67 -12.07 -0.23 15.89
C TYR A 67 -11.97 -1.42 14.92
N ARG A 68 -12.81 -1.41 13.88
CA ARG A 68 -12.88 -2.45 12.85
C ARG A 68 -12.63 -1.83 11.48
N ASN A 69 -11.81 -2.50 10.70
CA ASN A 69 -11.55 -2.13 9.31
C ASN A 69 -12.56 -2.84 8.41
N VAL A 70 -13.20 -2.09 7.51
CA VAL A 70 -14.18 -2.60 6.56
C VAL A 70 -13.87 -2.09 5.16
N LEU A 71 -14.29 -2.85 4.15
CA LEU A 71 -14.20 -2.48 2.74
C LEU A 71 -15.62 -2.23 2.23
N VAL A 72 -15.80 -1.10 1.55
CA VAL A 72 -17.08 -0.66 0.99
C VAL A 72 -17.06 -0.88 -0.52
N PHE A 73 -18.08 -1.56 -1.01
CA PHE A 73 -18.30 -1.82 -2.42
C PHE A 73 -19.66 -1.28 -2.86
N ARG A 74 -19.79 -0.99 -4.15
CA ARG A 74 -21.07 -0.62 -4.77
C ARG A 74 -21.33 -1.42 -6.05
N ARG A 75 -22.57 -1.52 -6.47
CA ARG A 75 -22.97 -2.07 -7.78
C ARG A 75 -24.22 -1.33 -8.27
N ALA A 76 -24.31 -1.02 -9.55
CA ALA A 76 -25.53 -0.43 -10.12
C ALA A 76 -26.68 -1.46 -10.11
N ARG A 77 -27.91 -1.03 -9.82
CA ARG A 77 -29.08 -1.91 -9.91
C ARG A 77 -29.38 -2.23 -11.37
N SER A 78 -29.95 -3.41 -11.63
CA SER A 78 -30.19 -3.93 -12.99
C SER A 78 -31.03 -3.03 -13.90
N GLY A 79 -31.79 -2.08 -13.34
CA GLY A 79 -32.53 -1.08 -14.13
C GLY A 79 -31.70 0.15 -14.56
N ASP A 80 -30.59 0.43 -13.89
CA ASP A 80 -29.77 1.62 -14.14
C ASP A 80 -28.55 1.34 -15.03
N LEU A 81 -28.20 0.06 -15.24
CA LEU A 81 -27.12 -0.33 -16.14
C LEU A 81 -27.39 0.08 -17.60
N GLU A 82 -28.66 0.12 -18.01
CA GLU A 82 -29.09 0.58 -19.35
C GLU A 82 -28.84 2.09 -19.56
N GLU A 83 -28.82 2.87 -18.47
CA GLU A 83 -28.55 4.31 -18.51
C GLU A 83 -27.05 4.62 -18.42
N PHE A 84 -26.26 3.71 -17.84
CA PHE A 84 -24.81 3.86 -17.69
C PHE A 84 -24.06 3.53 -18.99
N LYS A 85 -23.87 4.53 -19.85
CA LYS A 85 -23.05 4.44 -21.06
C LYS A 85 -21.65 5.01 -20.80
N PRO A 86 -20.62 4.19 -20.51
CA PRO A 86 -19.26 4.69 -20.34
C PRO A 86 -18.79 5.34 -21.65
N VAL A 87 -18.28 6.57 -21.54
CA VAL A 87 -17.71 7.29 -22.68
C VAL A 87 -16.43 6.60 -23.09
N VAL A 88 -16.46 5.91 -24.23
CA VAL A 88 -15.26 5.34 -24.85
C VAL A 88 -14.41 6.50 -25.35
N LEU A 89 -13.25 6.70 -24.72
CA LEU A 89 -12.23 7.62 -25.24
C LEU A 89 -11.73 7.04 -26.56
N LYS A 90 -11.99 7.73 -27.68
CA LYS A 90 -11.32 7.41 -28.94
C LYS A 90 -9.83 7.69 -28.73
N MET A 91 -9.02 6.64 -28.83
CA MET A 91 -7.60 6.80 -29.05
C MET A 91 -7.44 7.53 -30.38
N ALA A 92 -6.65 8.60 -30.42
CA ALA A 92 -6.33 9.23 -31.69
C ALA A 92 -5.66 8.16 -32.56
N ASP A 93 -6.23 7.88 -33.73
CA ASP A 93 -5.59 7.05 -34.74
C ASP A 93 -4.15 7.53 -34.91
N ASP A 94 -3.22 6.58 -34.92
CA ASP A 94 -1.80 6.82 -35.06
C ASP A 94 -1.55 7.91 -36.10
N ALA A 95 -1.16 9.09 -35.62
CA ALA A 95 -0.52 10.07 -36.47
C ALA A 95 0.71 9.36 -37.03
N GLU A 96 0.61 9.01 -38.30
CA GLU A 96 1.63 8.38 -39.13
C GLU A 96 2.99 8.95 -38.73
N VAL A 97 3.75 8.15 -37.97
CA VAL A 97 5.13 8.49 -37.62
C VAL A 97 5.87 8.46 -38.94
N ALA A 98 6.05 9.62 -39.55
CA ALA A 98 6.85 9.79 -40.75
C ALA A 98 8.19 9.08 -40.51
N ALA A 99 8.48 8.10 -41.36
CA ALA A 99 9.70 7.32 -41.28
C ALA A 99 10.91 8.27 -41.24
N PRO A 100 11.87 8.09 -40.30
CA PRO A 100 13.07 8.90 -40.31
C PRO A 100 13.84 8.61 -41.60
N GLU A 101 14.07 9.64 -42.42
CA GLU A 101 14.94 9.53 -43.59
C GLU A 101 16.33 9.04 -43.16
N PRO A 102 16.98 8.15 -43.95
CA PRO A 102 18.27 7.60 -43.58
C PRO A 102 19.34 8.70 -43.62
N VAL A 103 19.75 9.15 -42.43
CA VAL A 103 20.97 9.95 -42.26
C VAL A 103 22.18 9.08 -42.61
N THR A 104 22.86 9.46 -43.70
CA THR A 104 24.17 8.92 -44.09
C THR A 104 25.17 9.04 -42.95
N PRO A 105 25.92 7.98 -42.59
CA PRO A 105 26.96 8.07 -41.57
C PRO A 105 28.10 9.00 -42.03
N ALA A 106 28.28 10.12 -41.34
CA ALA A 106 29.52 10.88 -41.40
C ALA A 106 30.57 10.23 -40.49
N GLU A 107 31.77 10.12 -41.02
CA GLU A 107 32.97 9.52 -40.44
C GLU A 107 33.37 10.19 -39.10
N PRO A 108 33.90 9.44 -38.11
CA PRO A 108 34.21 10.01 -36.80
C PRO A 108 35.57 10.71 -36.82
N GLU A 109 35.57 12.04 -36.76
CA GLU A 109 36.78 12.81 -36.48
C GLU A 109 37.00 12.83 -34.95
N VAL A 110 38.04 12.13 -34.50
CA VAL A 110 38.50 12.12 -33.12
C VAL A 110 39.25 13.42 -32.85
N ALA A 111 38.74 14.27 -31.96
CA ALA A 111 39.51 15.35 -31.37
C ALA A 111 39.30 15.39 -29.84
N GLN A 112 40.42 15.52 -29.15
CA GLN A 112 40.63 15.22 -27.74
C GLN A 112 40.11 16.32 -26.79
N ASP A 113 39.74 15.89 -25.58
CA ASP A 113 39.56 16.68 -24.35
C ASP A 113 40.81 17.57 -24.09
N PRO A 114 40.66 18.82 -23.60
CA PRO A 114 40.53 19.01 -22.16
C PRO A 114 39.68 20.23 -21.75
N GLU A 115 38.99 20.11 -20.62
CA GLU A 115 39.08 21.00 -19.46
C GLU A 115 37.75 21.13 -18.70
N ARG A 116 37.75 20.53 -17.53
CA ARG A 116 36.76 20.68 -16.48
C ARG A 116 37.20 21.83 -15.57
N PRO A 117 36.32 22.80 -15.22
CA PRO A 117 36.41 23.47 -13.94
C PRO A 117 35.39 22.88 -12.95
N ALA A 118 35.86 22.77 -11.71
CA ALA A 118 35.22 22.15 -10.57
C ALA A 118 34.22 23.05 -9.84
N GLY A 119 33.32 22.41 -9.07
CA GLY A 119 32.46 23.00 -8.04
C GLY A 119 31.01 22.54 -8.22
N GLN A 120 30.38 21.75 -7.34
CA GLN A 120 30.26 21.93 -5.89
C GLN A 120 30.16 20.59 -5.13
N PRO A 121 30.69 20.49 -3.90
CA PRO A 121 30.62 19.27 -3.08
C PRO A 121 29.31 19.21 -2.30
N GLY A 122 28.28 18.58 -2.86
CA GLY A 122 27.02 18.31 -2.16
C GLY A 122 26.42 16.93 -2.43
N ALA A 123 26.78 16.28 -3.53
CA ALA A 123 26.07 15.10 -4.03
C ALA A 123 26.68 13.74 -3.65
N THR A 124 27.75 13.70 -2.84
CA THR A 124 28.43 12.45 -2.45
C THR A 124 28.15 11.98 -1.03
N LYS A 125 27.16 12.57 -0.33
CA LYS A 125 26.77 12.11 1.01
C LYS A 125 25.27 11.79 1.13
N MET A 126 24.73 11.05 0.17
CA MET A 126 23.38 10.45 0.29
C MET A 126 23.32 8.97 -0.12
N LEU A 127 24.46 8.32 -0.41
CA LEU A 127 24.50 6.88 -0.76
C LEU A 127 24.73 5.94 0.42
N SER A 128 24.63 6.43 1.66
CA SER A 128 24.79 5.58 2.85
C SER A 128 23.82 6.03 3.94
N ASP A 129 22.54 5.89 3.65
CA ASP A 129 21.51 5.83 4.69
C ASP A 129 20.62 4.62 4.40
N ASN A 130 21.10 3.43 4.76
CA ASN A 130 20.21 2.31 4.99
C ASN A 130 19.49 2.64 6.30
N GLY A 131 18.32 3.27 6.19
CA GLY A 131 17.49 3.73 7.31
C GLY A 131 17.06 2.62 8.27
N VAL A 132 17.97 2.22 9.14
CA VAL A 132 17.76 1.32 10.28
C VAL A 132 18.46 1.89 11.50
N GLU A 133 17.92 2.99 12.03
CA GLU A 133 18.04 3.41 13.44
C GLU A 133 16.64 3.96 13.80
N GLU A 134 15.91 3.52 14.83
CA GLU A 134 16.25 3.29 16.23
C GLU A 134 15.23 2.29 16.84
N LEU A 135 15.66 1.11 17.27
CA LEU A 135 14.92 0.29 18.25
C LEU A 135 15.80 0.14 19.49
N SER A 136 16.08 1.25 20.18
CA SER A 136 16.88 1.22 21.42
C SER A 136 16.13 1.69 22.68
N GLU A 137 14.86 2.11 22.59
CA GLU A 137 14.12 2.57 23.78
C GLU A 137 13.61 1.45 24.69
N VAL A 138 13.48 0.21 24.21
CA VAL A 138 12.88 -0.88 25.02
C VAL A 138 13.90 -1.57 25.96
N ALA A 139 15.20 -1.48 25.66
CA ALA A 139 16.24 -2.10 26.49
C ALA A 139 16.45 -1.36 27.84
N GLY A 140 16.25 -0.04 27.86
CA GLY A 140 16.39 0.76 29.09
C GLY A 140 15.29 0.48 30.14
N MET A 141 14.10 0.09 29.68
CA MET A 141 12.94 -0.11 30.57
C MET A 141 13.05 -1.41 31.38
N THR A 142 13.70 -2.45 30.84
CA THR A 142 13.95 -3.73 31.52
C THR A 142 15.00 -3.60 32.64
N GLU A 143 16.03 -2.79 32.45
CA GLU A 143 17.07 -2.53 33.47
C GLU A 143 16.48 -1.75 34.68
N ALA A 144 15.64 -0.75 34.41
CA ALA A 144 14.97 0.03 35.46
C ALA A 144 14.03 -0.84 36.34
N LEU A 145 13.31 -1.79 35.73
CA LEU A 145 12.44 -2.73 36.45
C LEU A 145 13.24 -3.74 37.30
N LYS A 146 14.37 -4.24 36.78
CA LYS A 146 15.24 -5.18 37.49
C LYS A 146 15.91 -4.54 38.71
N LYS A 147 16.33 -3.27 38.59
CA LYS A 147 16.91 -2.49 39.70
C LYS A 147 15.90 -2.25 40.83
N ARG A 148 14.62 -2.08 40.50
CA ARG A 148 13.54 -1.88 41.47
C ARG A 148 13.13 -3.18 42.18
N ALA A 149 13.23 -4.31 41.49
CA ALA A 149 12.99 -5.63 42.09
C ALA A 149 14.07 -6.04 43.10
N GLY A 150 15.33 -5.62 42.89
CA GLY A 150 16.43 -5.88 43.83
C GLY A 150 16.39 -5.06 45.14
N GLN A 151 15.65 -3.94 45.17
CA GLN A 151 15.53 -3.06 46.34
C GLN A 151 14.44 -3.47 47.32
N LYS A 152 13.62 -4.48 46.99
CA LYS A 152 12.62 -5.06 47.90
C LYS A 152 13.10 -6.43 48.39
N LYS A 153 14.11 -6.43 49.27
CA LYS A 153 14.29 -7.54 50.22
C LYS A 153 13.38 -7.28 51.43
N PRO A 154 12.75 -8.32 52.03
CA PRO A 154 11.83 -8.12 53.13
C PRO A 154 12.60 -7.72 54.39
N ALA A 155 12.05 -6.78 55.16
CA ALA A 155 12.46 -6.59 56.54
C ALA A 155 11.99 -7.82 57.32
N GLU A 156 12.95 -8.47 57.97
CA GLU A 156 12.77 -9.45 59.05
C GLU A 156 12.12 -8.79 60.27
#